data_AF-A0A3C1KU78-F1
#
_entry.id   AF-A0A3C1KU78-F1
#
_cell.length_a   1.000
_cell.length_b   1.000
_cell.length_c   1.000
_cell.angle_alpha   90.00
_cell.angle_beta   90.00
_cell.angle_gamma   90.00
#
_symmetry.space_group_name_H-M   'P 1'
#
loop_
_entity.id
_entity.type
_entity.pdbx_description
1 polymer ?
#
loop_
_entity_poly.entity_id
_entity_poly.type
_entity_poly.pdbx_seq_one_letter_code
_entity_poly.pdbx_strand_id
1 'polypeptide(L)'
;ICLLIHLSWFAIVWALADSLELNLSFFVVATVTALSWVVVALPVSWMGVGTSELSFLLLLSLQGVSRESAVALSLHQSAIHLLTALLCVPLLLWVVARIEAEPES
;
A
#
# COMPACT_ATOMS: atom_id res chain seq x y z
N ILE A 1 -0.28 16.94 -1.71
CA ILE A 1 0.07 15.80 -0.82
C ILE A 1 -0.54 14.49 -1.34
N CYS A 2 -1.86 14.40 -1.54
CA CYS A 2 -2.50 13.17 -2.09
C CYS A 2 -1.85 12.65 -3.38
N LEU A 3 -1.67 13.51 -4.39
CA LEU A 3 -1.14 13.09 -5.69
C LEU A 3 0.31 12.55 -5.59
N LEU A 4 1.16 13.19 -4.78
CA LEU A 4 2.54 12.74 -4.55
C LEU A 4 2.58 11.37 -3.85
N ILE A 5 1.72 11.15 -2.85
CA ILE A 5 1.61 9.87 -2.15
C ILE A 5 1.20 8.75 -3.12
N HIS A 6 0.20 9.01 -3.98
CA HIS A 6 -0.28 8.04 -4.96
C HIS A 6 0.80 7.75 -6.01
N LEU A 7 1.53 8.77 -6.46
CA LEU A 7 2.59 8.61 -7.44
C LEU A 7 3.79 7.84 -6.87
N SER A 8 4.17 8.10 -5.61
CA SER A 8 5.20 7.32 -4.93
C SER A 8 4.78 5.87 -4.73
N TRP A 9 3.52 5.62 -4.39
CA TRP A 9 3.00 4.26 -4.22
C TRP A 9 2.98 3.49 -5.53
N PHE A 10 2.52 4.12 -6.61
CA PHE A 10 2.59 3.56 -7.95
C PHE A 10 4.03 3.20 -8.34
N ALA A 11 5.00 4.08 -8.08
CA ALA A 11 6.41 3.82 -8.38
C ALA A 11 6.96 2.61 -7.62
N ILE A 12 6.57 2.43 -6.35
CA ILE A 12 6.96 1.27 -5.53
C ILE A 12 6.39 -0.02 -6.12
N VAL A 13 5.09 -0.05 -6.45
CA VAL A 13 4.44 -1.22 -7.04
C VAL A 13 5.04 -1.54 -8.41
N TRP A 14 5.34 -0.53 -9.21
CA TRP A 14 5.99 -0.69 -10.52
C TRP A 14 7.39 -1.30 -10.39
N ALA A 15 8.22 -0.77 -9.50
CA ALA A 15 9.56 -1.30 -9.23
C ALA A 15 9.51 -2.74 -8.69
N LEU A 16 8.51 -3.05 -7.85
CA LEU A 16 8.30 -4.41 -7.35
C LEU A 16 7.89 -5.37 -8.46
N ALA A 17 6.97 -4.98 -9.35
CA ALA A 17 6.58 -5.80 -10.49
C ALA A 17 7.78 -6.09 -11.41
N ASP A 18 8.61 -5.08 -11.69
CA ASP A 18 9.85 -5.24 -12.46
C ASP A 18 10.84 -6.18 -11.76
N SER A 19 11.02 -6.06 -10.44
CA SER A 19 11.90 -6.93 -9.66
C SER A 19 11.43 -8.39 -9.59
N LEU A 20 10.14 -8.64 -9.79
CA LEU A 20 9.54 -9.98 -9.83
C LEU A 20 9.46 -10.54 -11.27
N GLU A 21 10.05 -9.84 -12.25
CA GLU A 21 9.99 -10.17 -13.69
C GLU A 21 8.55 -10.35 -14.20
N LEU A 22 7.60 -9.66 -13.56
CA LEU A 22 6.21 -9.66 -13.97
C LEU A 22 6.09 -8.80 -15.25
N ASN A 23 5.84 -9.45 -16.39
CA ASN A 23 5.55 -8.80 -17.68
C ASN A 23 4.16 -8.12 -17.65
N LEU A 24 3.98 -7.16 -16.74
CA LEU A 24 2.76 -6.38 -16.58
C LEU A 24 2.87 -5.08 -17.36
N SER A 25 1.84 -4.75 -18.12
CA SER A 25 1.80 -3.46 -18.82
C SER A 25 1.58 -2.32 -17.84
N PHE A 26 2.05 -1.12 -18.21
CA PHE A 26 1.81 0.13 -17.47
C PHE A 26 0.35 0.32 -17.08
N PHE A 27 -0.56 0.04 -18.03
CA PHE A 27 -1.98 0.19 -17.84
C PHE A 27 -2.54 -0.76 -16.77
N VAL A 28 -2.03 -1.99 -16.70
CA VAL A 28 -2.46 -2.98 -15.71
C VAL A 28 -2.05 -2.55 -14.32
N VAL A 29 -0.78 -2.17 -14.13
CA VAL A 29 -0.29 -1.73 -12.81
C VAL A 29 -1.00 -0.46 -12.35
N ALA A 30 -1.23 0.50 -13.25
CA ALA A 30 -1.95 1.73 -12.94
C ALA A 30 -3.41 1.44 -12.51
N THR A 31 -4.08 0.55 -13.23
CA THR A 31 -5.49 0.21 -12.95
C THR A 31 -5.64 -0.58 -11.65
N VAL A 32 -4.78 -1.57 -11.42
CA VAL A 32 -4.79 -2.37 -10.19
C VAL A 32 -4.47 -1.51 -8.97
N THR A 33 -3.48 -0.60 -9.10
CA THR A 33 -3.14 0.35 -8.03
C THR A 33 -4.30 1.29 -7.72
N ALA A 34 -4.92 1.89 -8.74
CA ALA A 34 -6.06 2.78 -8.56
C ALA A 34 -7.27 2.07 -7.91
N LEU A 35 -7.60 0.87 -8.37
CA LEU A 35 -8.69 0.07 -7.80
C LEU A 35 -8.43 -0.34 -6.35
N SER A 36 -7.19 -0.71 -6.02
CA SER A 36 -6.81 -1.04 -4.65
C SER A 36 -7.03 0.12 -3.69
N TRP A 37 -6.70 1.35 -4.12
CA TRP A 37 -6.96 2.56 -3.33
C TRP A 37 -8.45 2.83 -3.14
N VAL A 38 -9.28 2.60 -4.16
CA VAL A 38 -10.75 2.69 -4.02
C VAL A 38 -11.25 1.70 -2.98
N VAL A 39 -10.73 0.47 -2.96
CA VAL A 39 -11.07 -0.54 -1.95
C VAL A 39 -10.65 -0.12 -0.54
N VAL A 40 -9.44 0.44 -0.38
CA VAL A 40 -8.97 0.97 0.92
C VAL A 40 -9.83 2.14 1.41
N ALA A 41 -10.30 2.98 0.50
CA ALA A 41 -11.16 4.12 0.82
C ALA A 41 -12.59 3.69 1.22
N LEU A 42 -13.02 2.49 0.84
CA LEU A 42 -14.30 1.95 1.29
C LEU A 42 -14.16 1.50 2.76
N PRO A 43 -15.02 1.99 3.68
CA PRO A 43 -14.96 1.67 5.11
C PRO A 43 -15.56 0.29 5.39
N VAL A 44 -15.23 -0.71 4.57
CA VAL A 44 -15.70 -2.10 4.71
C VAL A 44 -14.75 -2.92 5.60
N SER A 45 -13.57 -2.38 5.93
CA SER A 45 -12.63 -3.01 6.86
C SER A 45 -12.15 -2.05 7.94
N TRP A 46 -11.99 -2.58 9.15
CA TRP A 46 -11.31 -1.89 10.24
C TRP A 46 -9.88 -1.60 9.76
N MET A 47 -9.60 -0.34 9.42
CA MET A 47 -8.26 0.14 9.03
C MET A 47 -7.69 -0.32 7.66
N GLY A 48 -8.46 -0.93 6.75
CA GLY A 48 -7.95 -1.35 5.43
C GLY A 48 -7.11 -2.65 5.45
N VAL A 49 -6.90 -3.24 6.63
CA VAL A 49 -6.03 -4.39 6.86
C VAL A 49 -6.71 -5.66 6.34
N GLY A 50 -6.06 -6.37 5.42
CA GLY A 50 -6.54 -7.63 4.84
C GLY A 50 -7.46 -7.48 3.62
N THR A 51 -8.31 -6.46 3.53
CA THR A 51 -9.18 -6.28 2.34
C THR A 51 -8.44 -5.73 1.13
N SER A 52 -7.47 -4.82 1.34
CA SER A 52 -6.70 -4.26 0.22
C SER A 52 -5.80 -5.30 -0.45
N GLU A 53 -5.17 -6.18 0.33
CA GLU A 53 -4.31 -7.26 -0.17
C GLU A 53 -5.12 -8.32 -0.91
N LEU A 54 -6.24 -8.75 -0.35
CA LEU A 54 -7.12 -9.71 -1.02
C LEU A 54 -7.68 -9.14 -2.33
N SER A 55 -8.04 -7.86 -2.36
CA SER A 55 -8.45 -7.20 -3.60
C SER A 55 -7.30 -7.04 -4.59
N PHE A 56 -6.08 -6.76 -4.14
CA PHE A 56 -4.89 -6.71 -5.00
C PHE A 56 -4.62 -8.08 -5.65
N LEU A 57 -4.67 -9.14 -4.85
CA LEU A 57 -4.53 -10.53 -5.29
C LEU A 57 -5.62 -10.94 -6.27
N LEU A 58 -6.89 -10.61 -5.96
CA LEU A 58 -8.01 -10.89 -6.85
C LEU A 58 -7.86 -10.17 -8.18
N LEU A 59 -7.50 -8.89 -8.17
CA LEU A 59 -7.32 -8.08 -9.38
C LEU A 59 -6.15 -8.59 -10.25
N LEU A 60 -5.04 -8.99 -9.63
CA LEU A 60 -3.90 -9.62 -10.34
C LEU A 60 -4.26 -11.00 -10.89
N SER A 61 -5.02 -11.80 -10.12
CA SER A 61 -5.50 -13.11 -10.59
C SER A 61 -6.44 -12.98 -11.79
N LEU A 62 -7.24 -11.92 -11.86
CA LEU A 62 -8.11 -11.63 -13.02
C LEU A 62 -7.31 -11.22 -14.27
N GLN A 63 -6.08 -10.74 -14.10
CA GLN A 63 -5.16 -10.37 -15.18
C GLN A 63 -4.31 -11.56 -15.67
N GLY A 64 -4.54 -12.77 -15.14
CA GLY A 64 -3.82 -13.97 -15.55
C GLY A 64 -2.42 -14.11 -14.93
N VAL A 65 -2.10 -13.31 -13.91
CA VAL A 65 -0.85 -13.45 -13.16
C VAL A 65 -0.86 -14.76 -12.37
N SER A 66 0.28 -15.47 -12.36
CA SER A 66 0.43 -16.68 -11.57
C SER A 66 0.17 -16.39 -10.09
N ARG A 67 -0.48 -17.34 -9.41
CA ARG A 67 -0.84 -17.16 -7.99
C ARG A 67 0.40 -16.96 -7.13
N GLU A 68 1.52 -17.60 -7.47
CA GLU A 68 2.77 -17.44 -6.71
C GLU A 68 3.29 -15.99 -6.78
N SER A 69 3.33 -15.40 -7.98
CA SER A 69 3.85 -14.04 -8.17
C SER A 69 2.91 -12.98 -7.60
N ALA A 70 1.59 -13.19 -7.68
CA ALA A 70 0.62 -12.30 -7.06
C ALA A 70 0.75 -12.31 -5.52
N VAL A 71 0.94 -13.50 -4.91
CA VAL A 71 1.17 -13.66 -3.47
C VAL A 71 2.48 -13.01 -3.04
N ALA A 72 3.57 -13.22 -3.80
CA ALA A 72 4.85 -12.60 -3.50
C ALA A 72 4.77 -11.06 -3.50
N LEU A 73 4.05 -10.48 -4.46
CA LEU A 73 3.84 -9.04 -4.57
C LEU A 73 2.98 -8.48 -3.41
N SER A 74 1.89 -9.17 -3.05
CA SER A 74 1.04 -8.81 -1.92
C SER A 74 1.82 -8.82 -0.60
N LEU A 75 2.63 -9.86 -0.36
CA LEU A 75 3.43 -9.99 0.86
C LEU A 75 4.48 -8.86 0.97
N HIS A 76 5.13 -8.50 -0.13
CA HIS A 76 6.06 -7.37 -0.14
C HIS A 76 5.36 -6.05 0.19
N GLN A 77 4.19 -5.81 -0.42
CA GLN A 77 3.40 -4.61 -0.17
C GLN A 77 2.95 -4.52 1.29
N SER A 78 2.56 -5.66 1.88
CA SER A 78 2.22 -5.77 3.30
C SER A 78 3.39 -5.48 4.23
N ALA A 79 4.56 -6.04 3.92
CA ALA A 79 5.78 -5.81 4.70
C ALA A 79 6.18 -4.33 4.69
N ILE A 80 6.09 -3.65 3.53
CA ILE A 80 6.35 -2.21 3.43
C ILE A 80 5.37 -1.41 4.28
N HIS A 81 4.08 -1.75 4.26
CA HIS A 81 3.10 -1.09 5.13
C HIS A 81 3.40 -1.29 6.61
N LEU A 82 3.75 -2.51 7.02
CA LEU A 82 4.07 -2.84 8.41
C LEU A 82 5.31 -2.06 8.89
N LEU A 83 6.36 -2.03 8.08
CA LEU A 83 7.58 -1.27 8.36
C LEU A 83 7.30 0.23 8.47
N THR A 84 6.48 0.77 7.56
CA THR A 84 6.09 2.18 7.57
C THR A 84 5.28 2.50 8.82
N ALA A 85 4.35 1.65 9.22
CA ALA A 85 3.58 1.80 10.46
C ALA A 85 4.50 1.76 11.70
N LEU A 86 5.43 0.79 11.75
CA LEU A 86 6.41 0.65 12.84
C LEU A 86 7.30 1.88 13.00
N LEU A 87 7.66 2.56 11.91
CA LEU A 87 8.49 3.78 11.95
C LEU A 87 7.66 5.03 12.25
N CYS A 88 6.46 5.14 11.70
CA CYS A 88 5.65 6.35 11.77
C CYS A 88 4.88 6.47 13.10
N VAL A 89 4.40 5.36 13.67
CA VAL A 89 3.68 5.34 14.96
C VAL A 89 4.52 5.91 16.11
N PRO A 90 5.77 5.48 16.37
CA PRO A 90 6.56 6.05 17.46
C PRO A 90 6.92 7.52 17.22
N LEU A 91 7.13 7.93 15.97
CA LEU A 91 7.34 9.34 15.62
C LEU A 91 6.09 10.18 15.92
N LEU A 92 4.90 9.69 15.57
CA LEU A 92 3.63 10.33 15.88
C LEU A 92 3.40 10.44 17.39
N LEU A 93 3.64 9.36 18.14
CA LEU A 93 3.54 9.37 19.60
C LEU A 93 4.53 10.37 20.21
N TRP A 94 5.74 10.46 19.68
CA TRP A 94 6.74 11.44 20.12
C TRP A 94 6.30 12.88 19.83
N VAL A 95 5.75 13.16 18.64
CA VAL A 95 5.21 14.49 18.28
C VAL A 95 4.03 14.87 19.18
N VAL A 96 3.08 13.96 19.39
CA VAL A 96 1.90 14.20 20.25
C VAL A 96 2.35 14.47 21.68
N ALA A 97 3.25 13.67 22.23
CA ALA A 97 3.81 13.89 23.56
C ALA A 97 4.56 15.23 23.68
N ARG A 98 5.17 15.71 22.58
CA ARG A 98 5.83 17.02 22.52
C ARG A 98 4.84 18.18 22.58
N ILE A 99 3.68 18.05 21.93
CA ILE A 99 2.63 19.08 21.90
C ILE A 99 1.96 19.18 23.28
N GLU A 100 1.69 18.04 23.94
CA GLU A 100 1.11 18.04 25.30
C GLU A 100 2.07 18.59 26.37
N ALA A 101 3.38 18.60 26.10
CA ALA A 101 4.41 19.08 27.02
C ALA A 101 4.70 20.59 26.95
N GLU A 102 4.14 21.32 25.98
CA GLU A 102 4.22 22.78 25.91
C GLU A 102 2.97 23.40 26.58
N PRO A 103 3.04 23.84 27.85
CA PRO A 103 1.91 24.56 28.45
C PRO A 103 1.72 25.88 27.70
N GLU A 104 0.48 26.17 27.31
CA GLU A 104 0.08 27.47 26.73
C GLU A 104 0.65 28.61 27.59
N SER A 105 1.65 29.31 27.06
CA SER A 105 2.23 30.52 27.64
C SER A 105 1.45 31.76 27.22
#